data_AF-A0A957G7J4-F1
#
_entry.id   AF-A0A957G7J4-F1
#
_cell.length_a   1.000
_cell.length_b   1.000
_cell.length_c   1.000
_cell.angle_alpha   90.00
_cell.angle_beta   90.00
_cell.angle_gamma   90.00
#
_symmetry.space_group_name_H-M   'P 1'
#
loop_
_entity.id
_entity.type
_entity.pdbx_description
1 polymer ?
#
loop_
_entity_poly.entity_id
_entity_poly.type
_entity_poly.pdbx_seq_one_letter_code
_entity_poly.pdbx_strand_id
1 'polypeptide(L)'
;MDLHLHTPGSADYQEPQASYLDILRQAELRGLDIIAFTDHNTVAGYAAMQKTIEQLLLLEQLERIEPDEKRRLDEYRRLLQKILVLPGFEFTATFGFHILGIFPPTTPVSYLEHLLLLLNVPRTHVAQGSATVGATADVLTAYRVINDAGGLVIAAHANSGNGVVMRGLDFGGQTRIAYTQDPNLHALEVTDLDKRGRYATRRFFDGSKPEYPRPMRCIQGSDAHRLTRDPANAKHLGIGDRVTEVLLTEVTFEALSAVIKGNDLSLTRPYRGKAAPLDYIQAAREEGESIVQAFHESMAQRGNFFDRVLEDICAMANTNGGTIYVGVSANPQEKPVGVRDPGRAISRLQNSLATRFSPEPNVEIDRLSSQGQNVVRITVHPGHDLPYAIDNHRIFVRDETDTNLAVRDEIVQLAERRLKAAESLPPAPVEIPPLPLPTPAPQPPPAGKPTKSSSKPPTPAKRELAPPSTGVEIVGSEDRKGTIYHTVRDLRNNNHIKNVTRSSARKLWHYAITQVEAGLPDPKNIQWHGDIAIIDKRQKDEHTWYDLAMRTGDQIRVFFGVTDSGLNDDWLALIEQSD
;
A
#
# COMPACT_ATOMS: atom_id res chain seq x y z
N MET A 1 1.45 -7.72 21.88
CA MET A 1 1.93 -8.92 22.59
C MET A 1 3.30 -9.31 22.08
N ASP A 2 4.11 -9.92 22.94
CA ASP A 2 5.41 -10.51 22.60
C ASP A 2 5.50 -11.92 23.21
N LEU A 3 5.48 -12.95 22.37
CA LEU A 3 5.33 -14.34 22.80
C LEU A 3 6.64 -15.14 22.79
N HIS A 4 7.76 -14.49 22.50
CA HIS A 4 9.06 -15.14 22.42
C HIS A 4 10.09 -14.27 23.15
N LEU A 5 10.30 -14.57 24.44
CA LEU A 5 11.23 -13.86 25.32
C LEU A 5 12.03 -14.86 26.15
N HIS A 6 13.34 -14.65 26.19
CA HIS A 6 14.22 -15.36 27.11
C HIS A 6 14.38 -14.56 28.40
N THR A 7 14.71 -15.27 29.46
CA THR A 7 14.96 -14.72 30.78
C THR A 7 16.34 -15.18 31.27
N PRO A 8 16.84 -14.67 32.41
CA PRO A 8 18.05 -15.17 33.05
C PRO A 8 18.04 -16.68 33.38
N GLY A 9 16.90 -17.36 33.26
CA GLY A 9 16.80 -18.82 33.35
C GLY A 9 17.37 -19.56 32.13
N SER A 10 17.57 -18.88 31.00
CA SER A 10 18.20 -19.39 29.79
C SER A 10 19.72 -19.15 29.82
N ALA A 11 20.51 -20.12 29.36
CA ALA A 11 21.98 -20.04 29.43
C ALA A 11 22.60 -18.94 28.55
N ASP A 12 21.86 -18.47 27.55
CA ASP A 12 22.26 -17.49 26.55
C ASP A 12 21.76 -16.07 26.83
N TYR A 13 21.09 -15.87 27.97
CA TYR A 13 20.68 -14.53 28.38
C TYR A 13 21.90 -13.67 28.68
N GLN A 14 22.03 -12.55 27.97
CA GLN A 14 23.25 -11.75 27.95
C GLN A 14 23.45 -10.90 29.21
N GLU A 15 22.37 -10.68 29.98
CA GLU A 15 22.35 -9.80 31.15
C GLU A 15 21.92 -10.58 32.42
N PRO A 16 22.78 -11.46 32.98
CA PRO A 16 22.39 -12.36 34.09
C PRO A 16 22.04 -11.65 35.40
N GLN A 17 22.35 -10.35 35.51
CA GLN A 17 22.01 -9.51 36.66
C GLN A 17 20.60 -8.92 36.57
N ALA A 18 19.92 -9.03 35.41
CA ALA A 18 18.58 -8.52 35.24
C ALA A 18 17.59 -9.29 36.13
N SER A 19 16.71 -8.58 36.83
CA SER A 19 15.64 -9.24 37.58
C SER A 19 14.42 -9.49 36.70
N TYR A 20 13.60 -10.48 37.04
CA TYR A 20 12.30 -10.70 36.37
C TYR A 20 11.40 -9.46 36.45
N LEU A 21 11.51 -8.67 37.53
CA LEU A 21 10.81 -7.41 37.67
C LEU A 21 11.26 -6.38 36.62
N ASP A 22 12.54 -6.34 36.26
CA ASP A 22 13.05 -5.44 35.22
C ASP A 22 12.52 -5.80 33.83
N ILE A 23 12.36 -7.10 33.55
CA ILE A 23 11.69 -7.60 32.33
C ILE A 23 10.25 -7.10 32.27
N LEU A 24 9.50 -7.21 33.38
CA LEU A 24 8.11 -6.73 33.46
C LEU A 24 7.99 -5.21 33.34
N ARG A 25 8.90 -4.45 33.96
CA ARG A 25 8.98 -2.99 33.83
C ARG A 25 9.24 -2.59 32.38
N GLN A 26 10.16 -3.28 31.72
CA GLN A 26 10.48 -3.03 30.32
C GLN A 26 9.30 -3.34 29.41
N ALA A 27 8.57 -4.43 29.68
CA ALA A 27 7.34 -4.76 28.98
C ALA A 27 6.27 -3.66 29.14
N GLU A 28 6.09 -3.11 30.34
CA GLU A 28 5.18 -1.98 30.58
C GLU A 28 5.62 -0.72 29.82
N LEU A 29 6.91 -0.38 29.84
CA LEU A 29 7.46 0.78 29.12
C LEU A 29 7.23 0.68 27.60
N ARG A 30 7.24 -0.55 27.07
CA ARG A 30 6.93 -0.85 25.66
C ARG A 30 5.44 -0.95 25.35
N GLY A 31 4.57 -0.88 26.36
CA GLY A 31 3.13 -0.97 26.20
C GLY A 31 2.65 -2.38 25.83
N LEU A 32 3.29 -3.42 26.39
CA LEU A 32 2.91 -4.81 26.16
C LEU A 32 1.84 -5.27 27.16
N ASP A 33 0.69 -5.74 26.66
CA ASP A 33 -0.37 -6.30 27.51
C ASP A 33 -0.22 -7.81 27.75
N ILE A 34 0.49 -8.52 26.86
CA ILE A 34 0.73 -9.97 26.95
C ILE A 34 2.18 -10.26 26.63
N ILE A 35 2.83 -11.01 27.50
CA ILE A 35 4.17 -11.55 27.32
C ILE A 35 4.22 -13.05 27.62
N ALA A 36 5.13 -13.79 26.99
CA ALA A 36 5.41 -15.18 27.36
C ALA A 36 6.90 -15.36 27.68
N PHE A 37 7.21 -16.07 28.76
CA PHE A 37 8.59 -16.50 29.05
C PHE A 37 8.81 -17.85 28.39
N THR A 38 9.75 -17.92 27.47
CA THR A 38 10.00 -19.08 26.61
C THR A 38 11.50 -19.39 26.61
N ASP A 39 12.05 -19.70 27.78
CA ASP A 39 13.46 -20.08 27.91
C ASP A 39 13.78 -21.38 27.14
N HIS A 40 15.04 -21.55 26.72
CA HIS A 40 15.46 -22.72 25.97
C HIS A 40 15.36 -24.00 26.78
N ASN A 41 14.49 -24.92 26.38
CA ASN A 41 14.34 -26.26 26.97
C ASN A 41 14.15 -26.25 28.50
N THR A 42 13.65 -25.14 29.05
CA THR A 42 13.44 -24.96 30.49
C THR A 42 12.26 -24.03 30.75
N VAL A 43 11.72 -24.13 31.96
CA VAL A 43 10.73 -23.21 32.53
C VAL A 43 11.26 -22.54 33.80
N ALA A 44 12.57 -22.64 34.03
CA ALA A 44 13.23 -22.18 35.25
C ALA A 44 13.03 -20.68 35.50
N GLY A 45 13.00 -19.84 34.46
CA GLY A 45 12.78 -18.41 34.60
C GLY A 45 11.40 -18.09 35.19
N TYR A 46 10.35 -18.68 34.60
CA TYR A 46 8.98 -18.54 35.11
C TYR A 46 8.84 -19.11 36.53
N ALA A 47 9.44 -20.27 36.79
CA ALA A 47 9.43 -20.92 38.10
C ALA A 47 10.12 -20.06 39.18
N ALA A 48 11.26 -19.46 38.87
CA ALA A 48 11.99 -18.58 39.78
C ALA A 48 11.21 -17.30 40.07
N MET A 49 10.53 -16.72 39.07
CA MET A 49 9.63 -15.58 39.28
C MET A 49 8.48 -15.96 40.22
N GLN A 50 7.78 -17.07 39.98
CA GLN A 50 6.68 -17.54 40.83
C GLN A 50 7.16 -17.79 42.27
N LYS A 51 8.27 -18.50 42.45
CA LYS A 51 8.87 -18.75 43.76
C LYS A 51 9.22 -17.47 44.50
N THR A 52 9.72 -16.46 43.79
CA THR A 52 10.01 -15.14 44.39
C THR A 52 8.73 -14.47 44.89
N ILE A 53 7.66 -14.52 44.10
CA ILE A 53 6.35 -13.96 44.47
C ILE A 53 5.76 -14.73 45.66
N GLU A 54 5.79 -16.05 45.65
CA GLU A 54 5.33 -16.91 46.75
C GLU A 54 6.09 -16.62 48.05
N GLN A 55 7.41 -16.45 47.99
CA GLN A 55 8.22 -16.11 49.16
C GLN A 55 7.84 -14.74 49.73
N LEU A 56 7.63 -13.73 48.88
CA LEU A 56 7.21 -12.40 49.31
C LEU A 56 5.79 -12.43 49.91
N LEU A 57 4.87 -13.18 49.31
CA LEU A 57 3.52 -13.39 49.85
C LEU A 57 3.55 -14.10 51.21
N LEU A 58 4.40 -15.10 51.37
CA LEU A 58 4.59 -15.80 52.65
C LEU A 58 5.11 -14.85 53.72
N LEU A 59 6.09 -13.99 53.40
CA LEU A 59 6.61 -12.99 54.33
C LEU A 59 5.55 -11.96 54.73
N GLU A 60 4.69 -11.55 53.80
CA GLU A 60 3.55 -10.67 54.09
C GLU A 60 2.54 -11.34 55.01
N GLN A 61 2.17 -12.60 54.74
CA GLN A 61 1.25 -13.39 55.56
C GLN A 61 1.78 -13.63 56.97
N LEU A 62 3.09 -13.80 57.12
CA LEU A 62 3.75 -13.96 58.41
C LEU A 62 4.00 -12.63 59.13
N GLU A 63 3.60 -11.49 58.55
CA GLU A 63 3.85 -10.14 59.06
C GLU A 63 5.35 -9.84 59.29
N ARG A 64 6.23 -10.47 58.48
CA ARG A 64 7.69 -10.36 58.56
C ARG A 64 8.32 -9.72 57.31
N ILE A 65 7.50 -9.12 56.46
CA ILE A 65 7.95 -8.48 55.23
C ILE A 65 8.64 -7.14 55.52
N GLU A 66 9.84 -6.96 54.99
CA GLU A 66 10.57 -5.69 55.10
C GLU A 66 9.98 -4.62 54.16
N PRO A 67 10.22 -3.32 54.41
CA PRO A 67 9.67 -2.24 53.59
C PRO A 67 10.04 -2.34 52.09
N ASP A 68 11.26 -2.75 51.78
CA ASP A 68 11.71 -2.90 50.38
C ASP A 68 11.12 -4.15 49.70
N GLU A 69 10.92 -5.23 50.45
CA GLU A 69 10.25 -6.45 49.98
C GLU A 69 8.78 -6.17 49.68
N LYS A 70 8.13 -5.39 50.54
CA LYS A 70 6.75 -4.94 50.35
C LYS A 70 6.60 -4.11 49.08
N ARG A 71 7.51 -3.15 48.84
CA ARG A 71 7.53 -2.37 47.59
C ARG A 71 7.65 -3.26 46.36
N ARG A 72 8.52 -4.28 46.39
CA ARG A 72 8.68 -5.24 45.29
C ARG A 72 7.40 -6.05 45.07
N LEU A 73 6.77 -6.54 46.14
CA LEU A 73 5.53 -7.29 46.06
C LEU A 73 4.38 -6.46 45.48
N ASP A 74 4.23 -5.21 45.95
CA ASP A 74 3.23 -4.28 45.43
C ASP A 74 3.47 -3.97 43.95
N GLU A 75 4.72 -3.89 43.53
CA GLU A 75 5.07 -3.69 42.13
C GLU A 75 4.76 -4.92 41.26
N TYR A 76 5.06 -6.14 41.73
CA TYR A 76 4.63 -7.37 41.06
C TYR A 76 3.11 -7.42 40.92
N ARG A 77 2.35 -7.09 41.98
CA ARG A 77 0.87 -7.02 41.93
C ARG A 77 0.40 -6.05 40.86
N ARG A 78 0.97 -4.84 40.82
CA ARG A 78 0.63 -3.80 39.84
C ARG A 78 0.92 -4.23 38.41
N LEU A 79 2.08 -4.85 38.17
CA LEU A 79 2.50 -5.28 36.84
C LEU A 79 1.71 -6.49 36.36
N LEU A 80 1.47 -7.49 37.21
CA LEU A 80 0.68 -8.69 36.87
C LEU A 80 -0.82 -8.39 36.69
N GLN A 81 -1.33 -7.28 37.23
CA GLN A 81 -2.68 -6.79 36.93
C GLN A 81 -2.80 -6.17 35.53
N LYS A 82 -1.70 -5.63 34.99
CA LYS A 82 -1.68 -4.96 33.68
C LYS A 82 -1.21 -5.89 32.55
N ILE A 83 -0.25 -6.76 32.85
CA ILE A 83 0.43 -7.60 31.88
C ILE A 83 0.12 -9.06 32.18
N LEU A 84 -0.45 -9.74 31.21
CA LEU A 84 -0.62 -11.19 31.24
C LEU A 84 0.71 -11.86 30.93
N VAL A 85 1.28 -12.55 31.93
CA VAL A 85 2.54 -13.32 31.78
C VAL A 85 2.21 -14.80 31.61
N LEU A 86 2.53 -15.34 30.45
CA LEU A 86 2.27 -16.73 30.09
C LEU A 86 3.50 -17.62 30.31
N PRO A 87 3.35 -18.79 30.95
CA PRO A 87 4.41 -19.78 31.00
C PRO A 87 4.59 -20.45 29.64
N GLY A 88 5.84 -20.63 29.24
CA GLY A 88 6.19 -21.36 28.03
C GLY A 88 7.64 -21.83 28.05
N PHE A 89 8.05 -22.45 26.96
CA PHE A 89 9.43 -22.85 26.71
C PHE A 89 9.69 -22.84 25.21
N GLU A 90 10.95 -22.63 24.82
CA GLU A 90 11.43 -22.84 23.46
C GLU A 90 12.15 -24.19 23.39
N PHE A 91 11.50 -25.18 22.79
CA PHE A 91 12.03 -26.52 22.65
C PHE A 91 12.86 -26.66 21.38
N THR A 92 14.06 -27.22 21.53
CA THR A 92 14.96 -27.55 20.42
C THR A 92 14.70 -29.00 19.97
N ALA A 93 14.00 -29.16 18.86
CA ALA A 93 13.72 -30.45 18.22
C ALA A 93 14.94 -31.02 17.48
N THR A 94 14.82 -32.29 17.05
CA THR A 94 15.81 -32.92 16.16
C THR A 94 16.12 -32.02 14.95
N PHE A 95 17.40 -31.93 14.56
CA PHE A 95 17.95 -31.00 13.55
C PHE A 95 18.07 -29.53 13.99
N GLY A 96 17.83 -29.22 15.27
CA GLY A 96 18.04 -27.87 15.82
C GLY A 96 16.89 -26.90 15.55
N PHE A 97 15.71 -27.41 15.21
CA PHE A 97 14.52 -26.57 15.01
C PHE A 97 13.94 -26.11 16.33
N HIS A 98 13.55 -24.84 16.41
CA HIS A 98 12.95 -24.31 17.63
C HIS A 98 11.42 -24.25 17.53
N ILE A 99 10.76 -24.68 18.61
CA ILE A 99 9.31 -24.77 18.73
C ILE A 99 8.91 -24.15 20.06
N LEU A 100 8.03 -23.17 20.03
CA LEU A 100 7.47 -22.57 21.23
C LEU A 100 6.24 -23.34 21.67
N GLY A 101 6.22 -23.70 22.95
CA GLY A 101 5.04 -24.15 23.67
C GLY A 101 4.60 -23.10 24.67
N ILE A 102 3.40 -22.54 24.51
CA ILE A 102 2.86 -21.52 25.41
C ILE A 102 1.61 -22.07 26.10
N PHE A 103 1.55 -21.96 27.42
CA PHE A 103 0.53 -22.63 28.24
C PHE A 103 -0.32 -21.62 29.04
N PRO A 104 -1.50 -22.05 29.52
CA PRO A 104 -2.27 -21.24 30.45
C PRO A 104 -1.47 -20.90 31.72
N PRO A 105 -1.66 -19.72 32.33
CA PRO A 105 -0.97 -19.34 33.57
C PRO A 105 -1.35 -20.22 34.77
N THR A 106 -2.45 -20.96 34.69
CA THR A 106 -2.88 -21.94 35.71
C THR A 106 -2.11 -23.26 35.63
N THR A 107 -1.26 -23.45 34.61
CA THR A 107 -0.54 -24.71 34.40
C THR A 107 0.59 -24.86 35.42
N PRO A 108 0.65 -25.96 36.19
CA PRO A 108 1.73 -26.17 37.15
C PRO A 108 3.10 -26.29 36.47
N VAL A 109 4.11 -25.64 37.05
CA VAL A 109 5.50 -25.71 36.57
C VAL A 109 6.00 -27.16 36.48
N SER A 110 5.68 -27.98 37.47
CA SER A 110 6.06 -29.41 37.49
C SER A 110 5.49 -30.20 36.31
N TYR A 111 4.33 -29.80 35.79
CA TYR A 111 3.73 -30.42 34.62
C TYR A 111 4.50 -30.05 33.34
N LEU A 112 4.94 -28.80 33.22
CA LEU A 112 5.78 -28.34 32.11
C LEU A 112 7.16 -29.00 32.11
N GLU A 113 7.78 -29.15 33.28
CA GLU A 113 9.03 -29.90 33.43
C GLU A 113 8.86 -31.36 33.00
N HIS A 114 7.74 -32.00 33.38
CA HIS A 114 7.43 -33.36 32.94
C HIS A 114 7.25 -33.47 31.42
N LEU A 115 6.64 -32.47 30.77
CA LEU A 115 6.54 -32.43 29.31
C LEU A 115 7.91 -32.35 28.63
N LEU A 116 8.82 -31.53 29.15
CA LEU A 116 10.19 -31.45 28.62
C LEU A 116 10.92 -32.81 28.74
N LEU A 117 10.70 -33.54 29.83
CA LEU A 117 11.25 -34.90 29.98
C LEU A 117 10.64 -35.90 29.00
N LEU A 118 9.34 -35.80 28.71
CA LEU A 118 8.68 -36.63 27.69
C LEU A 118 9.21 -36.35 26.27
N LEU A 119 9.68 -35.14 26.00
CA LEU A 119 10.32 -34.74 24.75
C LEU A 119 11.82 -35.14 24.68
N ASN A 120 12.27 -36.02 25.59
CA ASN A 120 13.64 -36.50 25.73
C ASN A 120 14.68 -35.41 26.03
N VAL A 121 14.30 -34.28 26.63
CA VAL A 121 15.29 -33.32 27.14
C VAL A 121 15.99 -33.92 28.37
N PRO A 122 17.32 -34.05 28.38
CA PRO A 122 18.04 -34.58 29.53
C PRO A 122 17.82 -33.69 30.76
N ARG A 123 17.59 -34.29 31.93
CA ARG A 123 17.36 -33.57 33.21
C ARG A 123 18.42 -32.50 33.51
N THR A 124 19.68 -32.76 33.15
CA THR A 124 20.79 -31.81 33.34
C THR A 124 20.64 -30.54 32.50
N HIS A 125 20.06 -30.64 31.30
CA HIS A 125 19.86 -29.52 30.38
C HIS A 125 18.59 -28.74 30.71
N VAL A 126 17.55 -29.41 31.23
CA VAL A 126 16.33 -28.75 31.75
C VAL A 126 16.67 -27.76 32.87
N ALA A 127 17.63 -28.09 33.73
CA ALA A 127 18.05 -27.19 34.81
C ALA A 127 18.95 -26.02 34.34
N GLN A 128 19.58 -26.14 33.17
CA GLN A 128 20.55 -25.18 32.66
C GLN A 128 19.99 -24.24 31.59
N GLY A 129 18.89 -24.62 30.93
CA GLY A 129 18.30 -23.80 29.87
C GLY A 129 19.16 -23.73 28.61
N SER A 130 19.77 -24.84 28.20
CA SER A 130 20.70 -24.88 27.06
C SER A 130 19.99 -25.15 25.73
N ALA A 131 20.36 -24.40 24.68
CA ALA A 131 19.95 -24.64 23.30
C ALA A 131 20.64 -25.86 22.65
N THR A 132 21.78 -26.31 23.20
CA THR A 132 22.55 -27.44 22.65
C THR A 132 22.15 -28.75 23.32
N VAL A 133 21.02 -29.30 22.89
CA VAL A 133 20.52 -30.59 23.36
C VAL A 133 20.83 -31.69 22.34
N GLY A 134 21.05 -32.92 22.82
CA GLY A 134 21.36 -34.09 21.98
C GLY A 134 20.17 -34.60 21.14
N ALA A 135 19.98 -35.92 21.03
CA ALA A 135 18.87 -36.51 20.28
C ALA A 135 17.51 -36.31 21.01
N THR A 136 16.89 -35.15 20.81
CA THR A 136 15.55 -34.80 21.30
C THR A 136 14.45 -35.31 20.37
N ALA A 137 13.18 -35.18 20.78
CA ALA A 137 12.03 -35.57 19.97
C ALA A 137 11.96 -34.83 18.60
N ASP A 138 11.32 -35.48 17.63
CA ASP A 138 11.07 -34.89 16.32
C ASP A 138 10.01 -33.77 16.38
N VAL A 139 10.01 -32.91 15.35
CA VAL A 139 9.14 -31.72 15.24
C VAL A 139 7.65 -32.08 15.37
N LEU A 140 7.20 -33.13 14.70
CA LEU A 140 5.78 -33.51 14.66
C LEU A 140 5.32 -34.10 16.00
N THR A 141 6.17 -34.92 16.63
CA THR A 141 5.92 -35.41 17.98
C THR A 141 5.85 -34.26 18.99
N ALA A 142 6.75 -33.27 18.87
CA ALA A 142 6.71 -32.08 19.74
C ALA A 142 5.40 -31.30 19.58
N TYR A 143 4.92 -31.07 18.35
CA TYR A 143 3.64 -30.41 18.11
C TYR A 143 2.47 -31.15 18.75
N ARG A 144 2.41 -32.47 18.57
CA ARG A 144 1.35 -33.30 19.16
C ARG A 144 1.37 -33.25 20.69
N VAL A 145 2.53 -33.47 21.30
CA VAL A 145 2.67 -33.51 22.78
C VAL A 145 2.30 -32.17 23.41
N ILE A 146 2.72 -31.04 22.82
CA ILE A 146 2.40 -29.71 23.34
C ILE A 146 0.91 -29.40 23.16
N ASN A 147 0.31 -29.75 22.03
CA ASN A 147 -1.12 -29.54 21.78
C ASN A 147 -1.99 -30.40 22.70
N ASP A 148 -1.65 -31.68 22.89
CA ASP A 148 -2.35 -32.61 23.79
C ASP A 148 -2.29 -32.14 25.26
N ALA A 149 -1.22 -31.44 25.63
CA ALA A 149 -1.05 -30.82 26.94
C ALA A 149 -1.83 -29.49 27.10
N GLY A 150 -2.60 -29.07 26.09
CA GLY A 150 -3.39 -27.84 26.12
C GLY A 150 -2.59 -26.57 25.80
N GLY A 151 -1.35 -26.72 25.34
CA GLY A 151 -0.49 -25.61 24.93
C GLY A 151 -0.77 -25.10 23.52
N LEU A 152 -0.39 -23.86 23.26
CA LEU A 152 -0.26 -23.29 21.93
C LEU A 152 1.10 -23.65 21.36
N VAL A 153 1.06 -24.21 20.15
CA VAL A 153 2.23 -24.63 19.38
C VAL A 153 2.54 -23.59 18.33
N ILE A 154 3.72 -22.99 18.42
CA ILE A 154 4.18 -21.98 17.48
C ILE A 154 5.56 -22.39 16.97
N ALA A 155 5.75 -22.43 15.65
CA ALA A 155 7.09 -22.65 15.10
C ALA A 155 7.89 -21.36 15.22
N ALA A 156 8.96 -21.38 16.01
CA ALA A 156 9.75 -20.20 16.31
C ALA A 156 10.53 -19.75 15.07
N HIS A 157 10.68 -18.42 14.91
CA HIS A 157 11.45 -17.73 13.87
C HIS A 157 11.63 -18.53 12.58
N ALA A 158 10.51 -18.97 12.00
CA ALA A 158 10.42 -20.05 11.03
C ALA A 158 11.25 -19.80 9.76
N ASN A 159 11.50 -18.53 9.42
CA ASN A 159 12.28 -18.08 8.28
C ASN A 159 13.78 -17.80 8.60
N SER A 160 14.24 -18.12 9.81
CA SER A 160 15.60 -17.91 10.30
C SER A 160 16.46 -19.18 10.24
N GLY A 161 17.73 -19.09 10.69
CA GLY A 161 18.70 -20.17 10.68
C GLY A 161 18.40 -21.37 11.59
N ASN A 162 17.41 -21.30 12.48
CA ASN A 162 16.93 -22.43 13.30
C ASN A 162 15.41 -22.68 13.08
N GLY A 163 14.84 -22.08 12.04
CA GLY A 163 13.42 -22.14 11.73
C GLY A 163 13.04 -23.31 10.80
N VAL A 164 11.82 -23.79 10.94
CA VAL A 164 11.30 -24.95 10.16
C VAL A 164 11.11 -24.68 8.66
N VAL A 165 11.19 -23.42 8.20
CA VAL A 165 11.00 -22.98 6.80
C VAL A 165 12.33 -22.68 6.10
N MET A 166 13.47 -23.01 6.72
CA MET A 166 14.80 -22.66 6.20
C MET A 166 15.00 -22.91 4.69
N ARG A 167 15.62 -21.92 4.04
CA ARG A 167 16.13 -21.99 2.67
C ARG A 167 17.64 -22.27 2.75
N GLY A 168 18.05 -23.53 2.82
CA GLY A 168 19.49 -23.85 2.83
C GLY A 168 19.89 -25.26 3.26
N LEU A 169 19.01 -25.98 3.95
CA LEU A 169 19.18 -27.42 4.14
C LEU A 169 18.47 -28.14 2.99
N ASP A 170 19.08 -29.19 2.44
CA ASP A 170 18.57 -30.04 1.34
C ASP A 170 17.35 -30.89 1.76
N PHE A 171 16.44 -30.33 2.57
CA PHE A 171 15.16 -30.93 2.87
C PHE A 171 14.24 -30.79 1.66
N GLY A 172 13.73 -31.92 1.18
CA GLY A 172 12.72 -31.96 0.13
C GLY A 172 11.50 -31.11 0.50
N GLY A 173 10.85 -30.51 -0.51
CA GLY A 173 9.70 -29.63 -0.32
C GLY A 173 8.56 -30.26 0.50
N GLN A 174 8.41 -31.58 0.44
CA GLN A 174 7.41 -32.35 1.19
C GLN A 174 7.59 -32.27 2.71
N THR A 175 8.83 -32.32 3.22
CA THR A 175 9.10 -32.22 4.66
C THR A 175 8.73 -30.84 5.21
N ARG A 176 9.00 -29.78 4.42
CA ARG A 176 8.64 -28.40 4.79
C ARG A 176 7.12 -28.21 4.84
N ILE A 177 6.40 -28.78 3.86
CA ILE A 177 4.94 -28.77 3.85
C ILE A 177 4.42 -29.51 5.08
N ALA A 178 4.94 -30.71 5.39
CA ALA A 178 4.54 -31.48 6.56
C ALA A 178 4.73 -30.71 7.88
N TYR A 179 5.87 -30.04 8.07
CA TYR A 179 6.13 -29.27 9.31
C TYR A 179 5.30 -28.00 9.41
N THR A 180 4.96 -27.35 8.29
CA THR A 180 4.23 -26.06 8.32
C THR A 180 2.72 -26.21 8.22
N GLN A 181 2.21 -27.36 7.79
CA GLN A 181 0.79 -27.62 7.60
C GLN A 181 0.23 -28.67 8.58
N ASP A 182 1.04 -29.11 9.55
CA ASP A 182 0.59 -30.07 10.57
C ASP A 182 -0.64 -29.54 11.35
N PRO A 183 -1.69 -30.33 11.56
CA PRO A 183 -2.89 -29.90 12.27
C PRO A 183 -2.66 -29.39 13.70
N ASN A 184 -1.61 -29.86 14.38
CA ASN A 184 -1.28 -29.46 15.75
C ASN A 184 -0.48 -28.14 15.81
N LEU A 185 0.03 -27.67 14.68
CA LEU A 185 0.69 -26.37 14.58
C LEU A 185 -0.37 -25.27 14.50
N HIS A 186 -0.26 -24.25 15.35
CA HIS A 186 -1.25 -23.19 15.47
C HIS A 186 -0.82 -21.88 14.80
N ALA A 187 0.46 -21.50 14.95
CA ALA A 187 0.99 -20.29 14.32
C ALA A 187 2.46 -20.48 13.88
N LEU A 188 2.88 -19.60 12.98
CA LEU A 188 4.27 -19.48 12.52
C LEU A 188 4.81 -18.14 12.99
N GLU A 189 5.89 -18.15 13.76
CA GLU A 189 6.62 -16.92 14.04
C GLU A 189 7.53 -16.60 12.86
N VAL A 190 7.48 -15.38 12.33
CA VAL A 190 8.29 -14.94 11.20
C VAL A 190 8.99 -13.63 11.50
N THR A 191 10.22 -13.48 11.03
CA THR A 191 11.01 -12.26 11.29
C THR A 191 10.78 -11.15 10.25
N ASP A 192 10.04 -11.42 9.16
CA ASP A 192 9.88 -10.52 8.00
C ASP A 192 8.45 -9.99 7.78
N LEU A 193 7.56 -10.06 8.79
CA LEU A 193 6.15 -9.67 8.66
C LEU A 193 5.95 -8.19 8.28
N ASP A 194 6.93 -7.34 8.56
CA ASP A 194 6.92 -5.90 8.22
C ASP A 194 7.19 -5.63 6.73
N LYS A 195 7.81 -6.57 6.01
CA LYS A 195 8.20 -6.38 4.61
C LYS A 195 7.01 -6.59 3.68
N ARG A 196 6.67 -5.57 2.90
CA ARG A 196 5.70 -5.68 1.79
C ARG A 196 6.44 -6.00 0.50
N GLY A 197 6.49 -7.27 0.11
CA GLY A 197 7.16 -7.69 -1.12
C GLY A 197 6.62 -9.01 -1.66
N ARG A 198 6.96 -9.33 -2.92
CA ARG A 198 6.61 -10.60 -3.57
C ARG A 198 7.16 -11.83 -2.83
N TYR A 199 8.23 -11.64 -2.05
CA TYR A 199 8.92 -12.68 -1.29
C TYR A 199 8.56 -12.75 0.20
N ALA A 200 7.58 -11.97 0.67
CA ALA A 200 7.21 -11.97 2.08
C ALA A 200 6.61 -13.32 2.51
N THR A 201 7.07 -13.86 3.64
CA THR A 201 6.65 -15.18 4.16
C THR A 201 5.13 -15.30 4.32
N ARG A 202 4.45 -14.21 4.70
CA ARG A 202 2.99 -14.17 4.85
C ARG A 202 2.23 -14.58 3.59
N ARG A 203 2.73 -14.24 2.39
CA ARG A 203 2.07 -14.61 1.11
C ARG A 203 2.27 -16.07 0.73
N PHE A 204 3.19 -16.79 1.38
CA PHE A 204 3.39 -18.22 1.14
C PHE A 204 2.39 -19.05 1.94
N PHE A 205 1.93 -18.55 3.08
CA PHE A 205 1.10 -19.27 4.04
C PHE A 205 -0.33 -18.71 4.15
N ASP A 206 -0.77 -17.93 3.18
CA ASP A 206 -2.13 -17.36 3.13
C ASP A 206 -3.20 -18.34 2.62
N GLY A 207 -2.81 -19.58 2.25
CA GLY A 207 -3.72 -20.60 1.71
C GLY A 207 -3.94 -20.49 0.19
N SER A 208 -3.36 -19.50 -0.49
CA SER A 208 -3.52 -19.32 -1.93
C SER A 208 -2.73 -20.33 -2.78
N LYS A 209 -1.71 -20.95 -2.18
CA LYS A 209 -0.83 -21.89 -2.87
C LYS A 209 -1.35 -23.33 -2.74
N PRO A 210 -1.45 -24.10 -3.83
CA PRO A 210 -1.87 -25.50 -3.78
C PRO A 210 -1.02 -26.37 -2.83
N GLU A 211 0.27 -26.07 -2.69
CA GLU A 211 1.19 -26.79 -1.81
C GLU A 211 1.01 -26.46 -0.32
N TYR A 212 0.37 -25.33 -0.01
CA TYR A 212 0.10 -24.85 1.35
C TYR A 212 -1.39 -24.49 1.50
N PRO A 213 -2.29 -25.50 1.45
CA PRO A 213 -3.72 -25.27 1.37
C PRO A 213 -4.33 -24.76 2.68
N ARG A 214 -3.68 -25.00 3.83
CA ARG A 214 -4.15 -24.51 5.13
C ARG A 214 -3.57 -23.11 5.37
N PRO A 215 -4.42 -22.07 5.49
CA PRO A 215 -3.96 -20.74 5.84
C PRO A 215 -3.37 -20.77 7.26
N MET A 216 -2.10 -20.37 7.39
CA MET A 216 -1.42 -20.32 8.69
C MET A 216 -1.29 -18.88 9.17
N ARG A 217 -1.50 -18.70 10.47
CA ARG A 217 -1.32 -17.39 11.11
C ARG A 217 0.17 -17.10 11.31
N CYS A 218 0.62 -15.98 10.76
CA CYS A 218 1.99 -15.50 10.96
C CYS A 218 2.03 -14.43 12.07
N ILE A 219 2.87 -14.64 13.08
CA ILE A 219 3.12 -13.71 14.19
C ILE A 219 4.61 -13.31 14.24
N GLN A 220 4.95 -12.37 15.11
CA GLN A 220 6.34 -11.99 15.42
C GLN A 220 6.53 -11.90 16.93
N GLY A 221 7.68 -12.36 17.41
CA GLY A 221 8.23 -12.07 18.73
C GLY A 221 9.60 -11.42 18.61
N SER A 222 10.08 -10.86 19.73
CA SER A 222 11.38 -10.18 19.77
C SER A 222 12.56 -11.14 19.87
N ASP A 223 12.35 -12.37 20.37
CA ASP A 223 13.43 -13.34 20.60
C ASP A 223 14.54 -12.70 21.47
N ALA A 224 14.09 -11.97 22.49
CA ALA A 224 14.95 -11.08 23.25
C ALA A 224 15.77 -11.84 24.30
N HIS A 225 17.08 -11.65 24.23
CA HIS A 225 18.07 -12.20 25.17
C HIS A 225 18.62 -11.13 26.12
N ARG A 226 17.98 -9.96 26.16
CA ARG A 226 18.38 -8.77 26.91
C ARG A 226 17.22 -7.78 27.10
N LEU A 227 17.37 -6.83 28.03
CA LEU A 227 16.30 -5.86 28.32
C LEU A 227 16.10 -4.83 27.20
N THR A 228 17.20 -4.24 26.72
CA THR A 228 17.18 -3.17 25.72
C THR A 228 17.96 -3.59 24.48
N ARG A 229 17.53 -3.08 23.31
CA ARG A 229 18.23 -3.31 22.04
C ARG A 229 19.71 -2.98 22.14
N ASP A 230 20.55 -3.80 21.52
CA ASP A 230 21.97 -3.50 21.41
C ASP A 230 22.18 -2.28 20.50
N PRO A 231 22.80 -1.18 20.98
CA PRO A 231 23.11 -0.02 20.14
C PRO A 231 24.20 -0.31 19.10
N ALA A 232 25.08 -1.30 19.32
CA ALA A 232 26.16 -1.66 18.41
C ALA A 232 25.76 -2.74 17.40
N ASN A 233 24.84 -3.65 17.75
CA ASN A 233 24.36 -4.70 16.86
C ASN A 233 22.84 -4.68 16.72
N ALA A 234 22.35 -4.05 15.65
CA ALA A 234 20.93 -3.92 15.36
C ALA A 234 20.18 -5.26 15.22
N LYS A 235 20.87 -6.40 15.11
CA LYS A 235 20.25 -7.74 15.08
C LYS A 235 19.85 -8.25 16.47
N HIS A 236 20.49 -7.77 17.54
CA HIS A 236 20.20 -8.20 18.91
C HIS A 236 19.09 -7.32 19.47
N LEU A 237 17.89 -7.91 19.52
CA LEU A 237 16.68 -7.22 19.94
C LEU A 237 16.56 -7.25 21.47
N GLY A 238 15.96 -6.20 22.00
CA GLY A 238 15.46 -6.16 23.38
C GLY A 238 13.99 -6.51 23.45
N ILE A 239 13.49 -6.65 24.68
CA ILE A 239 12.08 -6.93 24.97
C ILE A 239 11.19 -5.90 24.25
N GLY A 240 10.21 -6.40 23.48
CA GLY A 240 9.23 -5.56 22.80
C GLY A 240 9.76 -4.78 21.59
N ASP A 241 10.90 -5.16 21.01
CA ASP A 241 11.38 -4.58 19.74
C ASP A 241 10.64 -5.13 18.51
N ARG A 242 10.11 -6.36 18.59
CA ARG A 242 9.17 -6.92 17.61
C ARG A 242 7.96 -7.44 18.35
N VAL A 243 6.80 -6.98 17.95
CA VAL A 243 5.56 -7.28 18.67
C VAL A 243 4.43 -7.49 17.66
N THR A 244 3.48 -8.32 18.06
CA THR A 244 2.26 -8.58 17.29
C THR A 244 1.09 -7.88 17.95
N GLU A 245 0.27 -7.17 17.17
CA GLU A 245 -1.03 -6.68 17.62
C GLU A 245 -2.09 -7.74 17.36
N VAL A 246 -2.89 -8.03 18.39
CA VAL A 246 -3.98 -8.99 18.33
C VAL A 246 -5.24 -8.32 18.85
N LEU A 247 -6.33 -8.46 18.11
CA LEU A 247 -7.64 -8.01 18.56
C LEU A 247 -8.27 -9.10 19.43
N LEU A 248 -8.43 -8.81 20.71
CA LEU A 248 -9.01 -9.70 21.71
C LEU A 248 -10.23 -9.04 22.36
N THR A 249 -11.20 -9.85 22.78
CA THR A 249 -12.31 -9.38 23.62
C THR A 249 -11.85 -9.07 25.04
N GLU A 250 -10.97 -9.92 25.57
CA GLU A 250 -10.38 -9.81 26.91
C GLU A 250 -8.91 -10.27 26.87
N VAL A 251 -8.09 -9.76 27.79
CA VAL A 251 -6.66 -10.10 27.88
C VAL A 251 -6.51 -11.40 28.68
N THR A 252 -6.91 -12.52 28.09
CA THR A 252 -6.85 -13.87 28.70
C THR A 252 -6.19 -14.87 27.76
N PHE A 253 -5.67 -15.97 28.32
CA PHE A 253 -5.06 -17.05 27.51
C PHE A 253 -6.11 -17.70 26.61
N GLU A 254 -7.33 -17.88 27.09
CA GLU A 254 -8.43 -18.50 26.34
C GLU A 254 -8.81 -17.66 25.12
N ALA A 255 -8.92 -16.33 25.28
CA ALA A 255 -9.18 -15.42 24.17
C ALA A 255 -8.04 -15.44 23.15
N LEU A 256 -6.79 -15.40 23.63
CA LEU A 256 -5.62 -15.49 22.76
C LEU A 256 -5.58 -16.83 21.99
N SER A 257 -5.85 -17.93 22.68
CA SER A 257 -5.89 -19.28 22.13
C SER A 257 -7.00 -19.43 21.09
N ALA A 258 -8.20 -18.90 21.36
CA ALA A 258 -9.30 -18.89 20.41
C ALA A 258 -8.95 -18.10 19.14
N VAL A 259 -8.31 -16.95 19.29
CA VAL A 259 -7.87 -16.15 18.15
C VAL A 259 -6.78 -16.86 17.37
N ILE A 260 -5.73 -17.38 18.02
CA ILE A 260 -4.63 -18.09 17.34
C ILE A 260 -5.13 -19.36 16.62
N LYS A 261 -6.02 -20.14 17.22
CA LYS A 261 -6.62 -21.34 16.63
C LYS A 261 -7.67 -21.04 15.56
N GLY A 262 -8.22 -19.83 15.55
CA GLY A 262 -9.27 -19.41 14.63
C GLY A 262 -8.77 -19.11 13.22
N ASN A 263 -9.68 -19.22 12.24
CA ASN A 263 -9.37 -19.00 10.83
C ASN A 263 -9.39 -17.51 10.42
N ASP A 264 -9.83 -16.61 11.30
CA ASP A 264 -9.87 -15.18 10.99
C ASP A 264 -8.50 -14.53 11.18
N LEU A 265 -7.72 -14.49 10.09
CA LEU A 265 -6.39 -13.91 10.04
C LEU A 265 -6.39 -12.37 10.18
N SER A 266 -7.54 -11.71 10.07
CA SER A 266 -7.65 -10.24 10.17
C SER A 266 -7.43 -9.74 11.60
N LEU A 267 -7.64 -10.61 12.59
CA LEU A 267 -7.48 -10.32 14.02
C LEU A 267 -6.01 -10.15 14.46
N THR A 268 -5.05 -10.35 13.56
CA THR A 268 -3.62 -10.19 13.85
C THR A 268 -2.88 -9.38 12.81
N ARG A 269 -2.03 -8.47 13.27
CA ARG A 269 -1.18 -7.65 12.40
C ARG A 269 0.17 -7.34 13.05
N PRO A 270 1.23 -7.14 12.25
CA PRO A 270 2.49 -6.61 12.78
C PRO A 270 2.27 -5.22 13.37
N TYR A 271 2.95 -4.93 14.48
CA TYR A 271 2.93 -3.59 15.06
C TYR A 271 3.75 -2.64 14.19
N ARG A 272 3.09 -1.62 13.65
CA ARG A 272 3.72 -0.63 12.77
C ARG A 272 4.08 0.67 13.49
N GLY A 273 4.22 0.62 14.81
CA GLY A 273 4.30 1.82 15.63
C GLY A 273 2.94 2.53 15.74
N LYS A 274 2.92 3.67 16.45
CA LYS A 274 1.82 4.63 16.32
C LYS A 274 1.73 5.02 14.85
N ALA A 275 0.60 4.77 14.20
CA ALA A 275 0.38 5.07 12.79
C ALA A 275 0.96 6.46 12.45
N ALA A 276 2.05 6.49 11.70
CA ALA A 276 2.51 7.74 11.12
C ALA A 276 1.35 8.21 10.22
N PRO A 277 0.83 9.45 10.41
CA PRO A 277 -0.25 9.95 9.57
C PRO A 277 0.17 9.80 8.10
N LEU A 278 -0.71 9.19 7.30
CA LEU A 278 -0.42 8.94 5.89
C LEU A 278 -0.16 10.29 5.21
N ASP A 279 1.05 10.47 4.69
CA ASP A 279 1.43 11.72 4.04
C ASP A 279 0.96 11.67 2.58
N TYR A 280 -0.28 12.12 2.36
CA TYR A 280 -0.89 12.17 1.02
C TYR A 280 -0.09 13.02 0.03
N ILE A 281 0.72 13.97 0.50
CA ILE A 281 1.58 14.79 -0.35
C ILE A 281 2.76 13.95 -0.85
N GLN A 282 3.33 13.09 0.00
CA GLN A 282 4.40 12.19 -0.42
C GLN A 282 3.92 11.18 -1.47
N ALA A 283 2.72 10.62 -1.28
CA ALA A 283 2.11 9.73 -2.28
C ALA A 283 1.89 10.44 -3.62
N ALA A 284 1.38 11.69 -3.61
CA ALA A 284 1.22 12.48 -4.83
C ALA A 284 2.58 12.78 -5.52
N ARG A 285 3.65 13.01 -4.75
CA ARG A 285 5.00 13.22 -5.31
C ARG A 285 5.60 11.96 -5.92
N GLU A 286 5.23 10.79 -5.42
CA GLU A 286 5.61 9.49 -6.02
C GLU A 286 4.87 9.24 -7.33
N GLU A 287 3.62 9.72 -7.47
CA GLU A 287 2.86 9.67 -8.74
C GLU A 287 3.40 10.64 -9.80
N GLY A 288 3.92 11.79 -9.37
CA GLY A 288 4.58 12.77 -10.26
C GLY A 288 3.62 13.75 -10.94
N GLU A 289 4.19 14.68 -11.71
CA GLU A 289 3.43 15.75 -12.37
C GLU A 289 2.60 15.21 -13.53
N SER A 290 1.35 15.69 -13.67
CA SER A 290 0.43 15.22 -14.71
C SER A 290 -0.51 16.33 -15.21
N ILE A 291 -1.45 15.97 -16.09
CA ILE A 291 -2.48 16.89 -16.60
C ILE A 291 -3.40 17.40 -15.49
N VAL A 292 -3.54 16.65 -14.40
CA VAL A 292 -4.37 17.00 -13.24
C VAL A 292 -3.57 17.27 -11.97
N GLN A 293 -2.23 17.20 -12.01
CA GLN A 293 -1.37 17.46 -10.85
C GLN A 293 -0.22 18.39 -11.21
N ALA A 294 0.01 19.44 -10.41
CA ALA A 294 1.15 20.35 -10.57
C ALA A 294 1.82 20.66 -9.22
N PHE A 295 3.15 20.85 -9.23
CA PHE A 295 3.95 21.09 -8.02
C PHE A 295 4.75 22.39 -8.16
N HIS A 296 4.65 23.27 -7.16
CA HIS A 296 5.38 24.53 -7.11
C HIS A 296 6.16 24.65 -5.80
N GLU A 297 7.46 24.91 -5.89
CA GLU A 297 8.33 25.05 -4.70
C GLU A 297 8.04 26.31 -3.89
N SER A 298 7.60 27.39 -4.56
CA SER A 298 7.42 28.70 -3.96
C SER A 298 6.34 29.51 -4.66
N MET A 299 5.74 30.43 -3.89
CA MET A 299 4.73 31.39 -4.36
C MET A 299 5.24 32.84 -4.35
N ALA A 300 6.56 33.02 -4.33
CA ALA A 300 7.15 34.36 -4.25
C ALA A 300 6.89 35.18 -5.53
N GLN A 301 6.55 36.46 -5.35
CA GLN A 301 6.30 37.41 -6.44
C GLN A 301 7.58 37.79 -7.21
N ARG A 302 8.76 37.58 -6.61
CA ARG A 302 10.05 37.69 -7.30
C ARG A 302 10.28 36.41 -8.11
N GLY A 303 10.22 36.51 -9.44
CA GLY A 303 10.58 35.43 -10.37
C GLY A 303 9.44 34.76 -11.13
N ASN A 304 8.28 35.42 -11.30
CA ASN A 304 7.11 34.91 -12.04
C ASN A 304 6.49 33.59 -11.50
N PHE A 305 6.93 33.07 -10.36
CA PHE A 305 6.38 31.84 -9.76
C PHE A 305 4.90 31.98 -9.40
N PHE A 306 4.49 33.14 -8.89
CA PHE A 306 3.09 33.43 -8.58
C PHE A 306 2.20 33.43 -9.84
N ASP A 307 2.67 34.01 -10.94
CA ASP A 307 1.91 34.02 -12.19
C ASP A 307 1.79 32.62 -12.78
N ARG A 308 2.82 31.76 -12.68
CA ARG A 308 2.75 30.35 -13.13
C ARG A 308 1.66 29.55 -12.39
N VAL A 309 1.51 29.76 -11.08
CA VAL A 309 0.42 29.11 -10.32
C VAL A 309 -0.94 29.55 -10.83
N LEU A 310 -1.12 30.84 -11.16
CA LEU A 310 -2.38 31.33 -11.76
C LEU A 310 -2.60 30.77 -13.17
N GLU A 311 -1.55 30.68 -13.98
CA GLU A 311 -1.59 30.08 -15.31
C GLU A 311 -2.05 28.62 -15.23
N ASP A 312 -1.51 27.83 -14.29
CA ASP A 312 -1.93 26.45 -14.05
C ASP A 312 -3.38 26.34 -13.58
N ILE A 313 -3.83 27.24 -12.68
CA ILE A 313 -5.24 27.26 -12.25
C ILE A 313 -6.16 27.55 -13.45
N CYS A 314 -5.80 28.51 -14.31
CA CYS A 314 -6.57 28.82 -15.52
C CYS A 314 -6.61 27.62 -16.47
N ALA A 315 -5.48 26.96 -16.66
CA ALA A 315 -5.36 25.80 -17.53
C ALA A 315 -6.15 24.58 -17.02
N MET A 316 -6.13 24.33 -15.71
CA MET A 316 -6.90 23.25 -15.07
C MET A 316 -8.40 23.54 -15.08
N ALA A 317 -8.81 24.80 -14.86
CA ALA A 317 -10.21 25.22 -14.95
C ALA A 317 -10.77 25.08 -16.37
N ASN A 318 -9.94 25.31 -17.39
CA ASN A 318 -10.28 25.11 -18.81
C ASN A 318 -10.25 23.64 -19.27
N THR A 319 -9.78 22.73 -18.42
CA THR A 319 -9.66 21.29 -18.71
C THR A 319 -10.46 20.46 -17.69
N ASN A 320 -10.01 19.27 -17.31
CA ASN A 320 -10.74 18.34 -16.44
C ASN A 320 -10.57 18.65 -14.94
N GLY A 321 -10.17 19.86 -14.58
CA GLY A 321 -9.77 20.21 -13.21
C GLY A 321 -8.40 19.64 -12.83
N GLY A 322 -8.05 19.77 -11.55
CA GLY A 322 -6.78 19.25 -11.04
C GLY A 322 -6.46 19.69 -9.62
N THR A 323 -5.29 19.27 -9.13
CA THR A 323 -4.76 19.62 -7.81
C THR A 323 -3.36 20.20 -7.95
N ILE A 324 -3.12 21.35 -7.33
CA ILE A 324 -1.83 22.04 -7.33
C ILE A 324 -1.30 22.06 -5.90
N TYR A 325 -0.05 21.64 -5.71
CA TYR A 325 0.63 21.66 -4.42
C TYR A 325 1.71 22.75 -4.40
N VAL A 326 1.63 23.66 -3.43
CA VAL A 326 2.55 24.79 -3.27
C VAL A 326 3.37 24.63 -1.99
N GLY A 327 4.70 24.72 -2.12
CA GLY A 327 5.68 24.48 -1.05
C GLY A 327 6.46 23.17 -1.19
N VAL A 328 6.31 22.46 -2.32
CA VAL A 328 6.92 21.16 -2.61
C VAL A 328 7.43 21.10 -4.05
N SER A 329 8.54 20.39 -4.28
CA SER A 329 9.03 20.06 -5.61
C SER A 329 8.39 18.76 -6.11
N ALA A 330 8.37 18.59 -7.44
CA ALA A 330 7.89 17.37 -8.10
C ALA A 330 8.77 16.13 -7.81
N ASN A 331 10.01 16.32 -7.34
CA ASN A 331 10.93 15.23 -7.04
C ASN A 331 10.63 14.64 -5.64
N PRO A 332 10.22 13.37 -5.50
CA PRO A 332 9.85 12.78 -4.20
C PRO A 332 11.02 12.62 -3.22
N GLN A 333 12.27 12.67 -3.69
CA GLN A 333 13.48 12.52 -2.86
C GLN A 333 13.91 13.83 -2.17
N GLU A 334 13.44 14.97 -2.65
CA GLU A 334 13.78 16.27 -2.06
C GLU A 334 12.95 16.56 -0.81
N LYS A 335 13.47 17.41 0.08
CA LYS A 335 12.72 17.83 1.26
C LYS A 335 11.73 18.94 0.89
N PRO A 336 10.49 18.92 1.39
CA PRO A 336 9.55 20.03 1.24
C PRO A 336 10.17 21.35 1.72
N VAL A 337 10.10 22.40 0.90
CA VAL A 337 10.57 23.74 1.25
C VAL A 337 9.61 24.38 2.27
N GLY A 338 8.32 24.12 2.10
CA GLY A 338 7.25 24.64 2.95
C GLY A 338 6.89 26.10 2.70
N VAL A 339 5.65 26.47 3.00
CA VAL A 339 5.15 27.83 2.94
C VAL A 339 5.22 28.46 4.33
N ARG A 340 6.01 29.53 4.48
CA ARG A 340 6.24 30.20 5.78
C ARG A 340 4.97 30.79 6.41
N ASP A 341 4.05 31.29 5.59
CA ASP A 341 2.78 31.88 6.03
C ASP A 341 1.63 31.44 5.10
N PRO A 342 1.00 30.28 5.37
CA PRO A 342 -0.04 29.74 4.51
C PRO A 342 -1.31 30.61 4.53
N GLY A 343 -1.67 31.24 5.66
CA GLY A 343 -2.89 32.05 5.76
C GLY A 343 -2.83 33.30 4.86
N ARG A 344 -1.67 33.96 4.83
CA ARG A 344 -1.45 35.10 3.93
C ARG A 344 -1.36 34.68 2.46
N ALA A 345 -0.81 33.50 2.17
CA ALA A 345 -0.76 32.96 0.81
C ALA A 345 -2.17 32.63 0.27
N ILE A 346 -3.02 31.99 1.09
CA ILE A 346 -4.41 31.66 0.73
C ILE A 346 -5.22 32.93 0.46
N SER A 347 -5.13 33.92 1.36
CA SER A 347 -5.86 35.20 1.19
C SER A 347 -5.44 35.93 -0.08
N ARG A 348 -4.15 35.85 -0.46
CA ARG A 348 -3.65 36.44 -1.71
C ARG A 348 -4.13 35.70 -2.94
N LEU A 349 -4.18 34.37 -2.89
CA LEU A 349 -4.74 33.54 -3.96
C LEU A 349 -6.20 33.89 -4.22
N GLN A 350 -7.03 33.89 -3.17
CA GLN A 350 -8.45 34.23 -3.28
C GLN A 350 -8.68 35.62 -3.87
N ASN A 351 -7.95 36.63 -3.40
CA ASN A 351 -8.05 37.99 -3.96
C ASN A 351 -7.62 38.05 -5.43
N SER A 352 -6.60 37.29 -5.83
CA SER A 352 -6.10 37.29 -7.21
C SER A 352 -7.04 36.55 -8.17
N LEU A 353 -7.67 35.46 -7.70
CA LEU A 353 -8.70 34.74 -8.44
C LEU A 353 -9.91 35.65 -8.68
N ALA A 354 -10.41 36.35 -7.66
CA ALA A 354 -11.56 37.25 -7.80
C ALA A 354 -11.30 38.49 -8.67
N THR A 355 -10.06 38.97 -8.75
CA THR A 355 -9.73 40.22 -9.46
C THR A 355 -9.21 40.02 -10.88
N ARG A 356 -8.48 38.93 -11.15
CA ARG A 356 -7.83 38.71 -12.46
C ARG A 356 -8.55 37.68 -13.33
N PHE A 357 -9.40 36.84 -12.78
CA PHE A 357 -10.11 35.83 -13.57
C PHE A 357 -11.47 36.31 -14.01
N SER A 358 -11.82 35.96 -15.24
CA SER A 358 -13.13 36.20 -15.81
C SER A 358 -13.51 34.98 -16.66
N PRO A 359 -14.55 34.19 -16.28
CA PRO A 359 -15.29 34.19 -15.02
C PRO A 359 -14.47 33.65 -13.81
N GLU A 360 -15.02 33.74 -12.58
CA GLU A 360 -14.35 33.25 -11.37
C GLU A 360 -14.34 31.70 -11.33
N PRO A 361 -13.17 31.04 -11.24
CA PRO A 361 -13.09 29.58 -11.20
C PRO A 361 -13.48 29.02 -9.83
N ASN A 362 -14.11 27.84 -9.81
CA ASN A 362 -14.42 27.12 -8.58
C ASN A 362 -13.17 26.40 -8.05
N VAL A 363 -12.60 26.94 -6.96
CA VAL A 363 -11.33 26.48 -6.38
C VAL A 363 -11.44 26.33 -4.87
N GLU A 364 -11.06 25.17 -4.35
CA GLU A 364 -10.91 24.90 -2.92
C GLU A 364 -9.43 25.00 -2.53
N ILE A 365 -9.11 25.71 -1.44
CA ILE A 365 -7.73 25.90 -0.99
C ILE A 365 -7.57 25.45 0.46
N ASP A 366 -6.75 24.42 0.66
CA ASP A 366 -6.50 23.79 1.94
C ASP A 366 -5.05 23.93 2.41
N ARG A 367 -4.87 23.84 3.73
CA ARG A 367 -3.54 23.70 4.35
C ARG A 367 -3.32 22.23 4.72
N LEU A 368 -2.19 21.69 4.30
CA LEU A 368 -1.74 20.34 4.64
C LEU A 368 -0.35 20.40 5.28
N SER A 369 -0.03 19.41 6.10
CA SER A 369 1.32 19.26 6.66
C SER A 369 1.97 18.00 6.12
N SER A 370 3.19 18.15 5.59
CA SER A 370 4.03 17.05 5.10
C SER A 370 5.43 17.20 5.66
N GLN A 371 5.96 16.12 6.24
CA GLN A 371 7.29 16.08 6.87
C GLN A 371 7.58 17.25 7.85
N GLY A 372 6.55 17.74 8.56
CA GLY A 372 6.67 18.85 9.52
C GLY A 372 6.67 20.26 8.89
N GLN A 373 6.47 20.37 7.58
CA GLN A 373 6.31 21.64 6.85
C GLN A 373 4.86 21.87 6.43
N ASN A 374 4.47 23.13 6.26
CA ASN A 374 3.13 23.50 5.77
C ASN A 374 3.14 23.59 4.24
N VAL A 375 2.20 22.93 3.59
CA VAL A 375 2.00 22.92 2.14
C VAL A 375 0.57 23.41 1.86
N VAL A 376 0.40 24.22 0.82
CA VAL A 376 -0.92 24.69 0.39
C VAL A 376 -1.38 23.81 -0.77
N ARG A 377 -2.56 23.20 -0.64
CA ARG A 377 -3.20 22.42 -1.70
C ARG A 377 -4.31 23.27 -2.31
N ILE A 378 -4.32 23.36 -3.63
CA ILE A 378 -5.34 24.07 -4.40
C ILE A 378 -6.03 23.04 -5.28
N THR A 379 -7.30 22.76 -5.02
CA THR A 379 -8.12 21.85 -5.81
C THR A 379 -9.00 22.69 -6.75
N VAL A 380 -8.76 22.53 -8.05
CA VAL A 380 -9.47 23.25 -9.11
C VAL A 380 -10.51 22.31 -9.71
N HIS A 381 -11.78 22.69 -9.63
CA HIS A 381 -12.85 21.91 -10.25
C HIS A 381 -12.94 22.22 -11.75
N PRO A 382 -13.43 21.26 -12.58
CA PRO A 382 -13.71 21.51 -13.98
C PRO A 382 -14.66 22.71 -14.12
N GLY A 383 -14.26 23.70 -14.92
CA GLY A 383 -15.01 24.93 -15.05
C GLY A 383 -16.25 24.76 -15.93
N HIS A 384 -17.40 25.25 -15.47
CA HIS A 384 -18.66 25.21 -16.25
C HIS A 384 -18.76 26.34 -17.28
N ASP A 385 -18.29 27.55 -16.93
CA ASP A 385 -18.35 28.73 -17.79
C ASP A 385 -17.07 28.94 -18.62
N LEU A 386 -16.78 27.98 -19.51
CA LEU A 386 -15.65 28.06 -20.42
C LEU A 386 -15.81 29.21 -21.45
N PRO A 387 -14.72 29.85 -21.92
CA PRO A 387 -13.35 29.74 -21.43
C PRO A 387 -13.07 30.68 -20.24
N TYR A 388 -12.25 30.24 -19.30
CA TYR A 388 -11.67 31.07 -18.25
C TYR A 388 -10.45 31.80 -18.78
N ALA A 389 -10.40 33.11 -18.52
CA ALA A 389 -9.30 33.97 -18.95
C ALA A 389 -8.70 34.74 -17.76
N ILE A 390 -7.38 34.87 -17.78
CA ILE A 390 -6.64 35.78 -16.91
C ILE A 390 -6.55 37.15 -17.59
N ASP A 391 -6.82 38.23 -16.84
CA ASP A 391 -6.84 39.61 -17.30
C ASP A 391 -7.70 39.82 -18.57
N ASN A 392 -8.78 39.06 -18.69
CA ASN A 392 -9.76 39.08 -19.80
C ASN A 392 -9.24 38.66 -21.19
N HIS A 393 -7.97 38.30 -21.37
CA HIS A 393 -7.43 37.99 -22.70
C HIS A 393 -6.46 36.81 -22.75
N ARG A 394 -5.95 36.34 -21.60
CA ARG A 394 -4.97 35.24 -21.55
C ARG A 394 -5.67 33.96 -21.13
N ILE A 395 -5.99 33.13 -22.11
CA ILE A 395 -6.60 31.80 -21.90
C ILE A 395 -5.47 30.77 -21.94
N PHE A 396 -5.40 29.91 -20.93
CA PHE A 396 -4.39 28.86 -20.85
C PHE A 396 -5.04 27.48 -20.95
N VAL A 397 -4.33 26.53 -21.54
CA VAL A 397 -4.68 25.12 -21.64
C VAL A 397 -3.45 24.29 -21.26
N ARG A 398 -3.69 23.22 -20.51
CA ARG A 398 -2.63 22.29 -20.07
C ARG A 398 -2.58 21.09 -20.99
N ASP A 399 -1.39 20.76 -21.45
CA ASP A 399 -1.10 19.54 -22.22
C ASP A 399 0.01 18.78 -21.51
N GLU A 400 -0.28 17.54 -21.10
CA GLU A 400 0.56 16.73 -20.20
C GLU A 400 0.96 17.50 -18.93
N THR A 401 2.18 18.01 -18.87
CA THR A 401 2.75 18.73 -17.73
C THR A 401 2.98 20.22 -18.02
N ASP A 402 2.77 20.67 -19.26
CA ASP A 402 3.03 22.05 -19.67
C ASP A 402 1.76 22.88 -19.79
N THR A 403 1.80 24.08 -19.21
CA THR A 403 0.73 25.08 -19.35
C THR A 403 1.08 26.09 -20.43
N ASN A 404 0.22 26.22 -21.45
CA ASN A 404 0.46 27.06 -22.62
C ASN A 404 -0.73 27.97 -22.94
N LEU A 405 -0.46 29.10 -23.61
CA LEU A 405 -1.49 30.04 -24.05
C LEU A 405 -2.29 29.46 -25.22
N ALA A 406 -3.61 29.43 -25.09
CA ALA A 406 -4.53 28.77 -26.00
C ALA A 406 -4.49 29.36 -27.41
N VAL A 407 -4.45 28.49 -28.44
CA VAL A 407 -4.59 28.89 -29.85
C VAL A 407 -6.05 29.16 -30.17
N ARG A 408 -6.33 29.98 -31.20
CA ARG A 408 -7.68 30.32 -31.67
C ARG A 408 -8.64 29.12 -31.69
N ASP A 409 -8.24 28.02 -32.31
CA ASP A 409 -9.11 26.85 -32.46
C ASP A 409 -9.35 26.12 -31.12
N GLU A 410 -8.38 26.12 -30.21
CA GLU A 410 -8.57 25.63 -28.83
C GLU A 410 -9.61 26.49 -28.10
N ILE A 411 -9.55 27.82 -28.26
CA ILE A 411 -10.53 28.76 -27.66
C ILE A 411 -11.93 28.52 -28.24
N VAL A 412 -12.04 28.32 -29.56
CA VAL A 412 -13.32 28.02 -30.22
C VAL A 412 -13.88 26.69 -29.70
N GLN A 413 -13.04 25.66 -29.55
CA GLN A 413 -13.48 24.38 -28.99
C GLN A 413 -13.94 24.48 -27.54
N LEU A 414 -13.27 25.27 -26.70
CA LEU A 414 -13.72 25.52 -25.32
C LEU A 414 -15.11 26.18 -25.30
N ALA A 415 -15.34 27.14 -26.19
CA ALA A 415 -16.65 27.79 -26.35
C ALA A 415 -17.73 26.82 -26.89
N GLU A 416 -17.39 25.97 -27.86
CA GLU A 416 -18.30 24.94 -28.38
C GLU A 416 -18.64 23.87 -27.33
N ARG A 417 -17.66 23.47 -26.50
CA ARG A 417 -17.90 22.55 -25.38
C ARG A 417 -18.90 23.13 -24.38
N ARG A 418 -18.80 24.43 -24.07
CA ARG A 418 -19.79 25.11 -23.24
C ARG A 418 -21.19 25.08 -23.85
N LEU A 419 -21.31 25.35 -25.15
CA LEU A 419 -22.61 25.29 -25.85
C LEU A 419 -23.23 23.89 -25.80
N LYS A 420 -22.43 22.85 -26.05
CA LYS A 420 -22.89 21.45 -25.95
C LYS A 420 -23.25 21.02 -24.52
N ALA A 421 -22.51 21.51 -23.51
CA ALA A 421 -22.80 21.26 -22.11
C ALA A 421 -24.07 21.98 -21.63
N ALA A 422 -24.36 23.16 -22.20
CA ALA A 422 -25.61 23.88 -21.94
C ALA A 422 -26.83 23.18 -22.57
N GLU A 423 -26.66 22.53 -23.72
CA GLU A 423 -27.71 21.75 -24.39
C GLU A 423 -28.02 20.40 -23.72
N SER A 424 -27.10 19.85 -22.91
CA SER A 424 -27.26 18.56 -22.23
C SER A 424 -27.80 18.63 -20.81
N LEU A 425 -28.06 19.84 -20.28
CA LEU A 425 -28.81 20.03 -19.04
C LEU A 425 -30.29 19.68 -19.27
N PRO A 426 -30.91 18.80 -18.47
CA PRO A 426 -32.35 18.58 -18.56
C PRO A 426 -33.10 19.91 -18.30
N PRO A 427 -34.22 20.18 -18.98
CA PRO A 427 -34.99 21.39 -18.73
C PRO A 427 -35.41 21.43 -17.26
N ALA A 428 -35.39 22.63 -16.67
CA ALA A 428 -35.82 22.89 -15.31
C ALA A 428 -37.16 22.20 -15.02
N PRO A 429 -37.40 21.69 -13.79
CA PRO A 429 -38.64 21.01 -13.47
C PRO A 429 -39.81 21.97 -13.71
N VAL A 430 -40.63 21.64 -14.70
CA VAL A 430 -41.93 22.27 -14.89
C VAL A 430 -42.72 21.99 -13.61
N GLU A 431 -43.17 23.03 -12.91
CA GLU A 431 -44.13 22.90 -11.81
C GLU A 431 -45.36 22.14 -12.32
N ILE A 432 -45.45 20.86 -11.94
CA ILE A 432 -46.66 20.07 -12.15
C ILE A 432 -47.65 20.54 -11.08
N PRO A 433 -48.87 20.98 -11.44
CA PRO A 433 -49.89 21.31 -10.45
C PRO A 433 -50.22 20.07 -9.62
N PRO A 434 -50.58 20.20 -8.33
CA PRO A 434 -50.78 19.05 -7.46
C PRO A 434 -51.97 18.23 -7.96
N LEU A 435 -51.69 16.99 -8.40
CA LEU A 435 -52.72 16.00 -8.67
C LEU A 435 -53.37 15.54 -7.35
N PRO A 436 -54.69 15.31 -7.32
CA PRO A 436 -55.41 14.90 -6.11
C PRO A 436 -55.01 13.48 -5.64
N LEU A 437 -55.12 13.30 -4.31
CA LEU A 437 -54.82 12.09 -3.55
C LEU A 437 -55.44 10.78 -4.12
N PRO A 438 -54.79 9.62 -3.90
CA PRO A 438 -55.17 8.36 -4.54
C PRO A 438 -56.37 7.68 -3.84
N THR A 439 -57.35 7.24 -4.63
CA THR A 439 -58.32 6.21 -4.24
C THR A 439 -57.78 4.80 -4.53
N PRO A 440 -58.27 3.76 -3.82
CA PRO A 440 -57.61 2.44 -3.77
C PRO A 440 -57.82 1.61 -5.03
N ALA A 441 -56.80 0.82 -5.37
CA ALA A 441 -56.70 -0.04 -6.54
C ALA A 441 -57.69 -1.21 -6.59
N PRO A 442 -58.06 -1.69 -7.80
CA PRO A 442 -58.39 -3.08 -8.05
C PRO A 442 -57.16 -3.88 -8.51
N GLN A 443 -57.10 -5.13 -8.07
CA GLN A 443 -56.04 -6.13 -8.24
C GLN A 443 -55.74 -6.53 -9.71
N PRO A 444 -54.54 -7.07 -9.99
CA PRO A 444 -54.15 -7.50 -11.34
C PRO A 444 -54.69 -8.90 -11.72
N PRO A 445 -55.03 -9.16 -13.00
CA PRO A 445 -55.26 -10.52 -13.48
C PRO A 445 -53.94 -11.25 -13.84
N PRO A 446 -53.97 -12.59 -13.97
CA PRO A 446 -52.80 -13.43 -13.72
C PRO A 446 -51.92 -13.71 -14.95
N ALA A 447 -50.69 -14.06 -14.60
CA ALA A 447 -49.60 -14.68 -15.37
C ALA A 447 -49.97 -15.30 -16.74
N GLY A 448 -49.53 -14.62 -17.81
CA GLY A 448 -49.30 -15.18 -19.14
C GLY A 448 -47.83 -15.57 -19.32
N LYS A 449 -47.62 -16.75 -19.92
CA LYS A 449 -46.36 -17.50 -20.07
C LYS A 449 -45.20 -16.71 -20.72
N PRO A 450 -43.94 -17.05 -20.40
CA PRO A 450 -42.77 -16.39 -20.97
C PRO A 450 -42.60 -16.78 -22.45
N THR A 451 -42.79 -15.81 -23.34
CA THR A 451 -42.35 -15.90 -24.73
C THR A 451 -40.83 -15.91 -24.76
N LYS A 452 -40.26 -17.03 -25.22
CA LYS A 452 -38.86 -17.19 -25.60
C LYS A 452 -38.52 -16.16 -26.69
N SER A 453 -37.94 -15.02 -26.30
CA SER A 453 -37.19 -14.19 -27.22
C SER A 453 -35.88 -14.92 -27.53
N SER A 454 -35.81 -15.47 -28.74
CA SER A 454 -34.61 -16.05 -29.32
C SER A 454 -33.51 -14.99 -29.41
N SER A 455 -32.66 -14.89 -28.40
CA SER A 455 -31.34 -14.30 -28.54
C SER A 455 -30.51 -15.22 -29.43
N LYS A 456 -30.37 -14.87 -30.70
CA LYS A 456 -29.30 -15.42 -31.54
C LYS A 456 -27.97 -15.13 -30.82
N PRO A 457 -27.00 -16.07 -30.84
CA PRO A 457 -25.64 -15.76 -30.41
C PRO A 457 -25.13 -14.59 -31.25
N PRO A 458 -24.37 -13.62 -30.70
CA PRO A 458 -23.69 -12.66 -31.53
C PRO A 458 -22.73 -13.43 -32.42
N THR A 459 -22.96 -13.34 -33.72
CA THR A 459 -21.98 -13.64 -34.76
C THR A 459 -20.68 -12.91 -34.37
N PRO A 460 -19.48 -13.51 -34.50
CA PRO A 460 -18.24 -12.78 -34.26
C PRO A 460 -18.19 -11.61 -35.24
N ALA A 461 -18.48 -10.40 -34.75
CA ALA A 461 -18.17 -9.19 -35.47
C ALA A 461 -16.66 -9.19 -35.67
N LYS A 462 -16.21 -8.98 -36.90
CA LYS A 462 -14.81 -8.68 -37.19
C LYS A 462 -14.35 -7.63 -36.18
N ARG A 463 -13.31 -7.95 -35.41
CA ARG A 463 -12.67 -7.03 -34.48
C ARG A 463 -12.13 -5.87 -35.32
N GLU A 464 -12.83 -4.75 -35.38
CA GLU A 464 -12.31 -3.53 -36.01
C GLU A 464 -11.15 -3.03 -35.14
N LEU A 465 -9.96 -2.90 -35.73
CA LEU A 465 -8.79 -2.40 -35.02
C LEU A 465 -9.02 -0.96 -34.57
N ALA A 466 -8.88 -0.72 -33.27
CA ALA A 466 -9.02 0.60 -32.69
C ALA A 466 -7.70 1.39 -32.81
N PRO A 467 -7.75 2.71 -33.11
CA PRO A 467 -6.57 3.56 -33.09
C PRO A 467 -5.99 3.65 -31.66
N PRO A 468 -4.71 4.03 -31.52
CA PRO A 468 -4.11 4.29 -30.21
C PRO A 468 -4.84 5.44 -29.48
N SER A 469 -4.79 5.41 -28.14
CA SER A 469 -5.48 6.38 -27.29
C SER A 469 -4.64 7.62 -26.93
N THR A 470 -3.34 7.61 -27.27
CA THR A 470 -2.44 8.75 -27.14
C THR A 470 -1.73 9.05 -28.46
N GLY A 471 -1.21 10.28 -28.60
CA GLY A 471 -0.50 10.74 -29.80
C GLY A 471 -1.34 11.67 -30.67
N VAL A 472 -0.82 11.99 -31.86
CA VAL A 472 -1.48 12.92 -32.80
C VAL A 472 -1.49 12.40 -34.23
N GLU A 473 -2.52 12.77 -34.97
CA GLU A 473 -2.71 12.42 -36.38
C GLU A 473 -2.84 13.70 -37.21
N ILE A 474 -2.15 13.79 -38.35
CA ILE A 474 -2.35 14.88 -39.32
C ILE A 474 -3.41 14.43 -40.33
N VAL A 475 -4.61 15.04 -40.25
CA VAL A 475 -5.79 14.62 -41.01
C VAL A 475 -5.84 15.27 -42.40
N GLY A 476 -5.16 16.41 -42.58
CA GLY A 476 -5.10 17.08 -43.89
C GLY A 476 -4.20 18.30 -43.88
N SER A 477 -3.74 18.67 -45.08
CA SER A 477 -2.84 19.81 -45.30
C SER A 477 -3.34 20.64 -46.49
N GLU A 478 -3.41 21.96 -46.33
CA GLU A 478 -3.82 22.90 -47.38
C GLU A 478 -2.72 23.96 -47.57
N ASP A 479 -2.25 24.13 -48.80
CA ASP A 479 -1.38 25.26 -49.15
C ASP A 479 -2.23 26.50 -49.44
N ARG A 480 -1.97 27.58 -48.69
CA ARG A 480 -2.53 28.90 -48.97
C ARG A 480 -1.39 29.90 -49.13
N LYS A 481 -1.16 30.33 -50.37
CA LYS A 481 -0.17 31.36 -50.73
C LYS A 481 1.25 31.05 -50.23
N GLY A 482 1.69 29.80 -50.32
CA GLY A 482 3.04 29.36 -49.97
C GLY A 482 3.25 29.09 -48.47
N THR A 483 2.18 29.09 -47.67
CA THR A 483 2.19 28.61 -46.29
C THR A 483 1.25 27.40 -46.19
N ILE A 484 1.80 26.28 -45.71
CA ILE A 484 1.04 25.04 -45.52
C ILE A 484 0.34 25.08 -44.16
N TYR A 485 -0.97 24.89 -44.18
CA TYR A 485 -1.82 24.80 -42.99
C TYR A 485 -2.25 23.36 -42.81
N HIS A 486 -1.98 22.81 -41.62
CA HIS A 486 -2.30 21.43 -41.26
C HIS A 486 -3.53 21.38 -40.35
N THR A 487 -4.28 20.29 -40.46
CA THR A 487 -5.34 19.90 -39.52
C THR A 487 -4.82 18.77 -38.65
N VAL A 488 -4.63 19.05 -37.36
CA VAL A 488 -4.11 18.09 -36.37
C VAL A 488 -5.27 17.52 -35.56
N ARG A 489 -5.33 16.19 -35.46
CA ARG A 489 -6.21 15.48 -34.55
C ARG A 489 -5.41 14.99 -33.35
N ASP A 490 -5.78 15.44 -32.17
CA ASP A 490 -5.22 14.96 -30.90
C ASP A 490 -6.04 13.76 -30.42
N LEU A 491 -5.38 12.62 -30.24
CA LEU A 491 -6.05 11.35 -29.91
C LEU A 491 -6.46 11.26 -28.45
N ARG A 492 -5.86 12.06 -27.56
CA ARG A 492 -6.13 12.04 -26.11
C ARG A 492 -7.53 12.54 -25.78
N ASN A 493 -8.00 13.49 -26.57
CA ASN A 493 -9.26 14.21 -26.38
C ASN A 493 -10.15 14.16 -27.65
N ASN A 494 -9.71 13.51 -28.73
CA ASN A 494 -10.36 13.45 -30.04
C ASN A 494 -10.62 14.83 -30.69
N ASN A 495 -9.88 15.87 -30.30
CA ASN A 495 -10.06 17.22 -30.84
C ASN A 495 -9.42 17.37 -32.21
N HIS A 496 -10.04 18.17 -33.08
CA HIS A 496 -9.54 18.50 -34.41
C HIS A 496 -9.22 20.00 -34.49
N ILE A 497 -7.95 20.32 -34.69
CA ILE A 497 -7.42 21.69 -34.65
C ILE A 497 -6.98 22.05 -36.06
N LYS A 498 -7.62 23.06 -36.65
CA LYS A 498 -7.38 23.48 -38.03
C LYS A 498 -6.41 24.66 -38.07
N ASN A 499 -5.90 24.93 -39.26
CA ASN A 499 -5.03 26.07 -39.54
C ASN A 499 -3.73 26.09 -38.70
N VAL A 500 -3.19 24.91 -38.35
CA VAL A 500 -1.93 24.81 -37.62
C VAL A 500 -0.77 24.86 -38.63
N THR A 501 0.07 25.89 -38.53
CA THR A 501 1.32 25.98 -39.29
C THR A 501 2.48 25.38 -38.50
N ARG A 502 3.58 25.02 -39.18
CA ARG A 502 4.83 24.58 -38.52
C ARG A 502 5.32 25.54 -37.44
N SER A 503 5.16 26.85 -37.63
CA SER A 503 5.56 27.89 -36.68
C SER A 503 4.60 28.05 -35.49
N SER A 504 3.31 27.71 -35.66
CA SER A 504 2.30 27.75 -34.59
C SER A 504 2.21 26.46 -33.78
N ALA A 505 2.76 25.36 -34.31
CA ALA A 505 2.67 24.04 -33.73
C ALA A 505 3.58 23.89 -32.49
N ARG A 506 3.06 23.27 -31.43
CA ARG A 506 3.82 23.00 -30.19
C ARG A 506 4.45 21.60 -30.25
N LYS A 507 5.62 21.43 -29.62
CA LYS A 507 6.33 20.15 -29.35
C LYS A 507 5.93 18.98 -30.30
N LEU A 508 4.97 18.15 -29.88
CA LEU A 508 4.55 16.95 -30.61
C LEU A 508 3.86 17.26 -31.95
N TRP A 509 3.05 18.32 -32.04
CA TRP A 509 2.44 18.75 -33.30
C TRP A 509 3.49 19.28 -34.27
N HIS A 510 4.48 20.02 -33.76
CA HIS A 510 5.60 20.49 -34.58
C HIS A 510 6.39 19.31 -35.14
N TYR A 511 6.63 18.30 -34.31
CA TYR A 511 7.26 17.06 -34.75
C TYR A 511 6.45 16.35 -35.82
N ALA A 512 5.16 16.09 -35.58
CA ALA A 512 4.28 15.42 -36.54
C ALA A 512 4.19 16.17 -37.88
N ILE A 513 4.02 17.49 -37.85
CA ILE A 513 4.01 18.34 -39.05
C ILE A 513 5.36 18.27 -39.78
N THR A 514 6.48 18.31 -39.04
CA THR A 514 7.81 18.21 -39.64
C THR A 514 8.03 16.86 -40.32
N GLN A 515 7.55 15.76 -39.75
CA GLN A 515 7.64 14.43 -40.36
C GLN A 515 6.78 14.33 -41.63
N VAL A 516 5.57 14.88 -41.61
CA VAL A 516 4.69 14.90 -42.80
C VAL A 516 5.26 15.77 -43.92
N GLU A 517 5.83 16.94 -43.58
CA GLU A 517 6.49 17.82 -44.55
C GLU A 517 7.80 17.24 -45.11
N ALA A 518 8.53 16.44 -44.32
CA ALA A 518 9.74 15.76 -44.76
C ALA A 518 9.47 14.55 -45.70
N GLY A 519 8.22 14.07 -45.71
CA GLY A 519 7.79 12.91 -46.50
C GLY A 519 7.73 11.64 -45.66
N LEU A 520 6.55 11.02 -45.62
CA LEU A 520 6.33 9.74 -44.96
C LEU A 520 7.08 8.60 -45.69
N PRO A 521 7.61 7.58 -44.98
CA PRO A 521 8.25 6.42 -45.60
C PRO A 521 7.32 5.69 -46.56
N ASP A 522 7.86 5.19 -47.69
CA ASP A 522 7.08 4.42 -48.67
C ASP A 522 6.43 3.20 -47.96
N PRO A 523 5.10 3.02 -48.04
CA PRO A 523 4.39 1.91 -47.40
C PRO A 523 4.95 0.52 -47.69
N LYS A 524 5.74 0.35 -48.77
CA LYS A 524 6.43 -0.90 -49.13
C LYS A 524 7.64 -1.23 -48.26
N ASN A 525 8.25 -0.22 -47.64
CA ASN A 525 9.47 -0.37 -46.82
C ASN A 525 9.16 -0.52 -45.31
N ILE A 526 7.88 -0.52 -44.94
CA ILE A 526 7.41 -0.66 -43.56
C ILE A 526 7.07 -2.14 -43.31
N GLN A 527 7.48 -2.68 -42.16
CA GLN A 527 7.12 -4.05 -41.75
C GLN A 527 5.69 -4.07 -41.22
N TRP A 528 4.76 -4.55 -42.05
CA TRP A 528 3.34 -4.66 -41.70
C TRP A 528 3.04 -6.00 -41.02
N HIS A 529 2.33 -5.94 -39.90
CA HIS A 529 1.81 -7.11 -39.19
C HIS A 529 0.28 -6.99 -39.18
N GLY A 530 -0.37 -7.64 -40.15
CA GLY A 530 -1.79 -7.43 -40.42
C GLY A 530 -2.05 -6.02 -40.97
N ASP A 531 -2.96 -5.28 -40.34
CA ASP A 531 -3.34 -3.92 -40.75
C ASP A 531 -2.58 -2.83 -39.98
N ILE A 532 -1.60 -3.18 -39.14
CA ILE A 532 -0.83 -2.23 -38.30
C ILE A 532 0.68 -2.38 -38.51
N ALA A 533 1.42 -1.30 -38.29
CA ALA A 533 2.87 -1.26 -38.42
C ALA A 533 3.51 -0.19 -37.53
N ILE A 534 4.80 -0.39 -37.21
CA ILE A 534 5.65 0.58 -36.53
C ILE A 534 6.50 1.29 -37.58
N ILE A 535 6.47 2.62 -37.59
CA ILE A 535 7.27 3.47 -38.48
C ILE A 535 8.60 3.81 -37.83
N ASP A 536 8.56 4.29 -36.59
CA ASP A 536 9.75 4.70 -35.83
C ASP A 536 9.54 4.44 -34.33
N LYS A 537 10.62 4.12 -33.62
CA LYS A 537 10.65 3.89 -32.18
C LYS A 537 11.76 4.75 -31.58
N ARG A 538 11.37 5.71 -30.73
CA ARG A 538 12.31 6.64 -30.10
C ARG A 538 12.26 6.46 -28.59
N GLN A 539 13.42 6.18 -28.00
CA GLN A 539 13.57 6.01 -26.55
C GLN A 539 14.45 7.12 -26.00
N LYS A 540 14.00 7.78 -24.94
CA LYS A 540 14.81 8.73 -24.17
C LYS A 540 14.53 8.56 -22.68
N ASP A 541 15.57 8.24 -21.93
CA ASP A 541 15.50 7.90 -20.50
C ASP A 541 14.53 6.72 -20.23
N GLU A 542 13.56 6.86 -19.32
CA GLU A 542 12.53 5.84 -19.03
C GLU A 542 11.30 5.90 -19.96
N HIS A 543 11.25 6.82 -20.94
CA HIS A 543 10.07 7.02 -21.79
C HIS A 543 10.32 6.55 -23.24
N THR A 544 9.35 5.80 -23.78
CA THR A 544 9.34 5.32 -25.17
C THR A 544 8.19 5.96 -25.95
N TRP A 545 8.49 6.52 -27.12
CA TRP A 545 7.51 7.03 -28.06
C TRP A 545 7.55 6.24 -29.37
N TYR A 546 6.38 5.88 -29.88
CA TYR A 546 6.19 5.15 -31.12
C TYR A 546 5.48 6.01 -32.15
N ASP A 547 5.95 5.94 -33.38
CA ASP A 547 5.21 6.43 -34.55
C ASP A 547 4.62 5.20 -35.26
N LEU A 548 3.30 5.17 -35.38
CA LEU A 548 2.53 3.99 -35.77
C LEU A 548 1.74 4.24 -37.06
N ALA A 549 1.58 3.21 -37.89
CA ALA A 549 0.75 3.23 -39.09
C ALA A 549 -0.36 2.20 -38.99
N MET A 550 -1.57 2.56 -39.44
CA MET A 550 -2.72 1.66 -39.50
C MET A 550 -3.39 1.77 -40.87
N ARG A 551 -3.75 0.62 -41.46
CA ARG A 551 -4.58 0.54 -42.66
C ARG A 551 -6.04 0.52 -42.27
N THR A 552 -6.82 1.41 -42.86
CA THR A 552 -8.28 1.44 -42.70
C THR A 552 -8.89 1.49 -44.11
N GLY A 553 -9.18 0.30 -44.66
CA GLY A 553 -9.59 0.18 -46.06
C GLY A 553 -8.47 0.58 -47.03
N ASP A 554 -8.74 1.56 -47.90
CA ASP A 554 -7.78 2.06 -48.90
C ASP A 554 -6.90 3.22 -48.38
N GLN A 555 -7.03 3.62 -47.11
CA GLN A 555 -6.27 4.72 -46.53
C GLN A 555 -5.30 4.24 -45.44
N ILE A 556 -4.11 4.86 -45.41
CA ILE A 556 -3.11 4.66 -44.35
C ILE A 556 -3.19 5.86 -43.41
N ARG A 557 -3.46 5.59 -42.14
CA ARG A 557 -3.46 6.57 -41.05
C ARG A 557 -2.14 6.47 -40.30
N VAL A 558 -1.53 7.61 -40.01
CA VAL A 558 -0.26 7.67 -39.28
C VAL A 558 -0.45 8.43 -37.98
N PHE A 559 0.02 7.82 -36.89
CA PHE A 559 -0.08 8.33 -35.54
C PHE A 559 1.33 8.62 -35.02
N PHE A 560 1.58 9.84 -34.58
CA PHE A 560 2.90 10.28 -34.14
C PHE A 560 2.96 10.44 -32.61
N GLY A 561 4.07 10.00 -32.01
CA GLY A 561 4.38 10.17 -30.58
C GLY A 561 3.40 9.47 -29.64
N VAL A 562 3.02 8.24 -29.96
CA VAL A 562 2.21 7.36 -29.11
C VAL A 562 3.08 6.85 -27.96
N THR A 563 2.58 6.92 -26.72
CA THR A 563 3.29 6.46 -25.51
C THR A 563 2.82 5.08 -25.07
N ASP A 564 3.59 4.38 -24.22
CA ASP A 564 3.24 3.04 -23.72
C ASP A 564 1.83 2.99 -23.08
N SER A 565 1.42 4.05 -22.39
CA SER A 565 0.07 4.18 -21.80
C SER A 565 -1.08 4.24 -22.82
N GLY A 566 -0.79 4.54 -24.09
CA GLY A 566 -1.78 4.71 -25.16
C GLY A 566 -1.93 3.51 -26.09
N LEU A 567 -1.17 2.44 -25.86
CA LEU A 567 -1.19 1.22 -26.68
C LEU A 567 -2.31 0.30 -26.21
N ASN A 568 -3.22 -0.06 -27.12
CA ASN A 568 -4.24 -1.09 -26.86
C ASN A 568 -3.60 -2.49 -27.01
N ASP A 569 -4.29 -3.54 -26.54
CA ASP A 569 -3.81 -4.94 -26.59
C ASP A 569 -3.26 -5.36 -27.96
N ASP A 570 -3.90 -4.92 -29.06
CA ASP A 570 -3.48 -5.24 -30.43
C ASP A 570 -2.16 -4.56 -30.83
N TRP A 571 -1.88 -3.36 -30.31
CA TRP A 571 -0.64 -2.61 -30.53
C TRP A 571 0.50 -3.08 -29.61
N LEU A 572 0.17 -3.48 -28.37
CA LEU A 572 1.12 -4.11 -27.45
C LEU A 572 1.63 -5.44 -28.01
N ALA A 573 0.74 -6.27 -28.53
CA ALA A 573 1.09 -7.55 -29.16
C ALA A 573 1.98 -7.35 -30.41
N LEU A 574 1.84 -6.24 -31.13
CA LEU A 574 2.73 -5.88 -32.23
C LEU A 574 4.14 -5.57 -31.72
N ILE A 575 4.26 -4.75 -30.70
CA ILE A 575 5.55 -4.30 -30.14
C ILE A 575 6.29 -5.49 -29.51
N GLU A 576 5.60 -6.38 -28.79
CA GLU A 576 6.19 -7.61 -28.22
C GLU A 576 6.67 -8.63 -29.27
N GLN A 577 6.16 -8.57 -30.51
CA GLN A 577 6.60 -9.44 -31.61
C GLN A 577 7.74 -8.85 -32.46
N SER A 578 8.00 -7.55 -32.32
CA SER A 578 8.99 -6.81 -33.11
C SER A 578 10.24 -6.40 -32.33
N ASP A 579 10.21 -6.49 -30.99
CA ASP A 579 11.41 -6.63 -30.13
C ASP A 579 11.88 -8.10 -30.07
#